data_AF-A0A0C3S401-F1
#
_entry.id   AF-A0A0C3S401-F1
#
_cell.length_a   1.000
_cell.length_b   1.000
_cell.length_c   1.000
_cell.angle_alpha   90.00
_cell.angle_beta   90.00
_cell.angle_gamma   90.00
#
_symmetry.space_group_name_H-M   'P 1'
#
loop_
_entity.id
_entity.type
_entity.pdbx_description
1 polymer ?
#
loop_
_entity_poly.entity_id
_entity_poly.type
_entity_poly.pdbx_seq_one_letter_code
_entity_poly.pdbx_strand_id
1 'polypeptide(L)' 'ISAEFDELKFDEGKPLTFESIPWPVLSSPFHLTVDHIEWSAVEDFFAAAKLVLDEGEYKAMVEKSHKRFHPDRWRSR' A
#
# COMPACT_ATOMS: atom_id res chain seq x y z
N ILE A 1 -0.43 8.29 7.35
CA ILE A 1 -0.69 7.76 5.99
C ILE A 1 -1.15 6.29 6.01
N SER A 2 -0.30 5.30 6.33
CA SER A 2 -0.67 3.87 6.24
C SER A 2 -1.79 3.42 7.19
N ALA A 3 -1.77 3.85 8.46
CA ALA A 3 -2.83 3.50 9.43
C ALA A 3 -4.13 4.29 9.19
N GLU A 4 -4.02 5.57 8.84
CA GLU A 4 -5.18 6.42 8.52
C GLU A 4 -5.94 5.89 7.29
N PHE A 5 -5.24 5.37 6.28
CA PHE A 5 -5.87 4.75 5.12
C PHE A 5 -6.81 3.59 5.50
N ASP A 6 -6.44 2.77 6.49
CA ASP A 6 -7.26 1.63 6.92
C ASP A 6 -8.55 2.05 7.63
N GLU A 7 -8.61 3.27 8.15
CA GLU A 7 -9.77 3.80 8.88
C GLU A 7 -10.65 4.73 8.04
N LEU A 8 -10.11 5.27 6.94
CA LEU A 8 -10.82 6.20 6.07
C LEU A 8 -11.99 5.53 5.33
N LYS A 9 -13.16 6.15 5.41
CA LYS A 9 -14.27 5.94 4.47
C LYS A 9 -14.14 6.96 3.35
N PHE A 10 -14.27 6.50 2.12
CA PHE A 10 -14.29 7.39 0.96
C PHE A 10 -15.75 7.68 0.62
N ASP A 11 -16.03 8.93 0.27
CA ASP A 11 -17.34 9.40 -0.16
C ASP A 11 -17.18 10.52 -1.21
N GLU A 12 -18.29 11.08 -1.69
CA GLU A 12 -18.24 12.16 -2.69
C GLU A 12 -17.49 13.41 -2.22
N GLY A 13 -17.42 13.66 -0.91
CA GLY A 13 -16.66 14.75 -0.30
C GLY A 13 -15.18 14.44 -0.08
N LYS A 14 -14.82 13.16 0.00
CA LYS A 14 -13.44 12.68 0.12
C LYS A 14 -13.20 11.47 -0.79
N PRO A 15 -13.06 11.68 -2.11
CA PRO A 15 -12.86 10.60 -3.04
C PRO A 15 -11.52 9.89 -2.80
N LEU A 16 -11.46 8.60 -3.13
CA LEU A 16 -10.21 7.87 -3.20
C LEU A 16 -9.37 8.46 -4.35
N THR A 17 -8.19 8.99 -4.04
CA THR A 17 -7.24 9.51 -5.04
C THR A 17 -6.01 8.62 -5.10
N PHE A 18 -5.25 8.75 -6.17
CA PHE A 18 -4.02 7.98 -6.34
C PHE A 18 -3.02 8.21 -5.20
N GLU A 19 -2.90 9.47 -4.75
CA GLU A 19 -1.97 9.91 -3.71
C GLU A 19 -2.40 9.47 -2.31
N SER A 20 -3.70 9.17 -2.12
CA SER A 20 -4.19 8.70 -0.82
C SER A 20 -3.93 7.21 -0.59
N ILE A 21 -3.59 6.46 -1.66
CA ILE A 21 -3.25 5.04 -1.58
C ILE A 21 -1.80 4.88 -1.08
N PRO A 22 -1.56 4.09 -0.01
CA PRO A 22 -0.21 3.88 0.53
C PRO A 22 0.54 2.80 -0.25
N TRP A 23 0.85 3.05 -1.52
CA TRP A 23 1.48 2.09 -2.42
C TRP A 23 2.73 1.41 -1.80
N PRO A 24 2.89 0.08 -1.95
CA PRO A 24 3.99 -0.66 -1.34
C PRO A 24 5.26 -0.51 -2.20
N VAL A 25 5.83 0.69 -2.20
CA VAL A 25 7.02 1.05 -2.98
C VAL A 25 8.02 1.80 -2.09
N LEU A 26 9.30 1.73 -2.42
CA LEU A 26 10.38 2.40 -1.67
C LEU A 26 10.54 3.88 -2.06
N SER A 27 9.42 4.57 -2.28
CA SER A 27 9.38 5.97 -2.72
C SER A 27 8.56 6.81 -1.77
N SER A 28 8.96 8.08 -1.62
CA SER A 28 8.18 9.04 -0.84
C SER A 28 6.81 9.26 -1.49
N PRO A 29 5.70 9.18 -0.74
CA PRO A 29 4.36 9.47 -1.27
C PRO A 29 4.24 10.87 -1.89
N PHE A 30 5.05 11.83 -1.44
CA PHE A 30 5.04 13.21 -1.95
C PHE A 30 5.65 13.38 -3.34
N HIS A 31 6.46 12.42 -3.81
CA HIS A 31 7.09 12.45 -5.13
C HIS A 31 6.58 11.33 -6.04
N LEU A 32 5.58 10.58 -5.57
CA LEU A 32 5.06 9.43 -6.26
C LEU A 32 4.13 9.87 -7.39
N THR A 33 4.35 9.34 -8.59
CA THR A 33 3.45 9.49 -9.72
C THR A 33 2.97 8.12 -10.15
N VAL A 34 1.90 8.06 -10.96
CA VAL A 34 1.34 6.80 -11.47
C VAL A 34 2.41 5.96 -12.18
N ASP A 35 3.31 6.60 -12.93
CA ASP A 35 4.38 5.94 -13.67
C ASP A 35 5.41 5.24 -12.76
N HIS A 36 5.48 5.61 -11.48
CA HIS A 36 6.38 4.98 -10.52
C HIS A 36 5.78 3.73 -9.85
N ILE A 37 4.51 3.38 -10.13
CA ILE A 37 3.86 2.18 -9.61
C ILE A 37 4.01 1.05 -10.63
N GLU A 38 5.24 0.57 -10.72
CA GLU A 38 5.58 -0.61 -11.52
C GLU A 38 5.61 -1.86 -10.64
N TRP A 39 5.41 -3.02 -11.27
CA TRP A 39 5.50 -4.31 -10.58
C TRP A 39 6.88 -4.51 -9.92
N SER A 40 7.95 -4.11 -10.61
CA SER A 40 9.33 -4.12 -10.12
C SER A 40 9.50 -3.34 -8.81
N ALA A 41 8.93 -2.13 -8.71
CA ALA A 41 9.00 -1.30 -7.52
C ALA A 41 8.29 -1.94 -6.31
N VAL A 42 7.23 -2.71 -6.57
CA VAL A 42 6.53 -3.49 -5.54
C VAL A 42 7.37 -4.68 -5.10
N GLU A 43 7.97 -5.41 -6.04
CA GLU A 43 8.89 -6.52 -5.72
C GLU A 43 10.08 -6.05 -4.87
N ASP A 44 10.68 -4.91 -5.22
CA ASP A 44 11.79 -4.30 -4.49
C ASP A 44 11.40 -3.94 -3.05
N PHE A 45 10.18 -3.42 -2.84
CA PHE A 45 9.67 -3.13 -1.51
C PHE A 45 9.59 -4.39 -0.64
N PHE A 46 8.99 -5.47 -1.15
CA PHE A 46 8.86 -6.72 -0.39
C PHE A 46 10.21 -7.42 -0.19
N ALA A 47 11.12 -7.34 -1.17
CA ALA A 47 12.48 -7.82 -1.02
C ALA A 47 13.23 -7.08 0.10
N ALA A 48 13.14 -5.75 0.13
CA ALA A 48 13.73 -4.93 1.19
C ALA A 48 13.10 -5.22 2.56
N ALA A 49 11.78 -5.35 2.63
CA ALA A 49 11.07 -5.68 3.88
C ALA A 49 11.52 -7.03 4.45
N LYS A 50 11.74 -8.03 3.59
CA LYS A 50 12.21 -9.37 4.01
C LYS A 50 13.62 -9.36 4.60
N LEU A 51 14.45 -8.37 4.25
CA LEU A 51 15.80 -8.23 4.79
C LEU A 51 15.83 -7.57 6.18
N VAL A 52 14.81 -6.77 6.50
CA VAL A 52 14.78 -5.93 7.71
C VAL A 52 13.87 -6.51 8.80
N LEU A 53 12.80 -7.19 8.40
CA LEU A 53 11.83 -7.80 9.31
C LEU A 53 12.20 -9.25 9.61
N ASP A 54 11.86 -9.73 10.81
CA ASP A 54 11.89 -11.17 11.07
C ASP A 54 10.80 -11.90 10.27
N GLU A 55 10.88 -13.24 10.22
CA GLU A 55 9.96 -14.05 9.42
C GLU A 55 8.49 -13.87 9.81
N GLY A 56 8.21 -13.74 11.11
CA GLY A 56 6.85 -13.55 11.64
C GLY A 56 6.31 -12.17 11.30
N GLU A 57 7.12 -11.13 11.49
CA GLU A 57 6.80 -9.75 11.13
C GLU A 57 6.58 -9.57 9.62
N TYR A 58 7.46 -10.16 8.81
CA TYR A 58 7.37 -10.14 7.36
C TYR A 58 6.07 -10.81 6.89
N LYS A 59 5.76 -12.00 7.42
CA LYS A 59 4.51 -12.70 7.09
C LYS A 59 3.29 -11.87 7.46
N ALA A 60 3.27 -11.29 8.66
CA ALA A 60 2.17 -10.43 9.10
C ALA A 60 2.03 -9.18 8.21
N MET A 61 3.14 -8.60 7.75
CA MET A 61 3.14 -7.47 6.81
C MET A 61 2.54 -7.87 5.46
N VAL A 62 2.96 -9.00 4.88
CA VAL A 62 2.44 -9.53 3.61
C VAL A 62 0.93 -9.78 3.69
N GLU A 63 0.46 -10.42 4.78
CA GLU A 63 -0.97 -10.66 4.99
C GLU A 63 -1.78 -9.35 5.08
N LYS A 64 -1.25 -8.33 5.77
CA LYS A 64 -1.88 -7.00 5.84
C LYS A 64 -1.92 -6.34 4.46
N SER A 65 -0.82 -6.38 3.71
CA SER A 65 -0.74 -5.82 2.36
C SER A 65 -1.75 -6.49 1.43
N HIS A 66 -1.84 -7.82 1.41
CA HIS A 66 -2.84 -8.54 0.61
C HIS A 66 -4.28 -8.10 0.93
N LYS A 67 -4.60 -7.93 2.23
CA LYS A 67 -5.93 -7.45 2.64
C LYS A 67 -6.17 -5.99 2.28
N ARG A 68 -5.15 -5.14 2.32
CA ARG A 68 -5.25 -3.72 2.02
C ARG A 68 -5.45 -3.46 0.55
N PHE A 69 -4.75 -4.19 -0.31
CA PHE A 69 -4.79 -4.05 -1.77
C PHE A 69 -5.74 -5.06 -2.45
N HIS A 70 -6.60 -5.73 -1.68
CA HIS A 70 -7.54 -6.70 -2.24
C HIS A 70 -8.59 -6.00 -3.13
N PRO A 71 -8.77 -6.41 -4.40
CA PRO A 71 -9.67 -5.75 -5.35
C PRO A 71 -11.10 -5.59 -4.82
N ASP A 72 -11.62 -6.61 -4.13
CA ASP A 72 -12.98 -6.57 -3.59
C ASP A 72 -13.16 -5.54 -2.46
N ARG A 73 -12.12 -5.32 -1.64
CA ARG A 73 -12.16 -4.32 -0.56
C ARG A 73 -12.08 -2.89 -1.09
N TRP A 74 -11.38 -2.69 -2.21
CA TRP A 74 -11.33 -1.40 -2.88
C TRP A 74 -12.63 -1.09 -3.62
N ARG A 75 -13.29 -2.10 -4.20
CA ARG A 75 -14.60 -1.93 -4.83
C ARG A 75 -15.73 -1.66 -3.85
N SER A 76 -15.60 -2.10 -2.59
CA SER A 76 -16.62 -1.93 -1.55
C SER A 76 -16.42 -0.68 -0.68
N ARG A 77 -15.43 0.16 -0.99
CA ARG A 77 -15.00 1.28 -0.17
C ARG A 77 -15.38 2.64 -0.77
#